data_AF-A0A1S8FH47-F1
#
_entry.id   AF-A0A1S8FH47-F1
#
_cell.length_a   1.000
_cell.length_b   1.000
_cell.length_c   1.000
_cell.angle_alpha   90.00
_cell.angle_beta   90.00
_cell.angle_gamma   90.00
#
_symmetry.space_group_name_H-M   'P 1'
#
loop_
_entity.id
_entity.type
_entity.pdbx_description
1 polymer ?
#
loop_
_entity_poly.entity_id
_entity_poly.type
_entity_poly.pdbx_seq_one_letter_code
_entity_poly.pdbx_strand_id
1 'polypeptide(L)'
;MILSKFNRFSRLGTGLLLLGSALAYAQSESVLIKRAAELREAPGENSRSLAALAVRTPVTRSGARQGAWIQVRTAEGASGWVHMFDVASTTGTVSSAGTGALRGLTSFFNKGSAQGGTTTATSTVGIRGLGAEDLARAQPDMAAVAQADGLRQDADQARQFAAGAALSSRTVEALPTPAPVQAPAQSTNPGSGNFN
;
A
#
# COMPACT_ATOMS: atom_id res chain seq x y z
N MET A 1 -60.93 -3.38 -21.73
CA MET A 1 -59.51 -3.52 -22.11
C MET A 1 -59.52 -3.51 -23.64
N ILE A 2 -59.18 -2.44 -24.37
CA ILE A 2 -57.95 -1.65 -24.36
C ILE A 2 -58.27 -0.24 -24.88
N LEU A 3 -57.79 0.76 -24.15
CA LEU A 3 -57.74 2.17 -24.50
C LEU A 3 -56.28 2.49 -24.83
N SER A 4 -56.00 3.17 -25.95
CA SER A 4 -54.92 4.19 -26.10
C SER A 4 -54.74 4.54 -27.58
N LYS A 5 -55.31 5.66 -28.04
CA LYS A 5 -54.74 7.03 -28.05
C LYS A 5 -53.84 7.30 -29.26
N PHE A 6 -54.48 7.86 -30.29
CA PHE A 6 -53.88 8.69 -31.34
C PHE A 6 -53.22 9.93 -30.73
N ASN A 7 -51.97 10.24 -31.06
CA ASN A 7 -51.55 11.63 -31.21
C ASN A 7 -50.15 11.88 -31.84
N ARG A 8 -50.16 12.84 -32.78
CA ARG A 8 -49.15 13.88 -33.12
C ARG A 8 -47.91 13.46 -33.90
N PHE A 9 -47.75 13.92 -35.15
CA PHE A 9 -47.46 15.27 -35.69
C PHE A 9 -45.95 15.51 -35.90
N SER A 10 -45.66 15.96 -37.12
CA SER A 10 -44.47 16.72 -37.56
C SER A 10 -43.09 16.07 -37.58
N ARG A 11 -42.83 15.51 -38.76
CA ARG A 11 -41.67 15.71 -39.63
C ARG A 11 -40.79 16.96 -39.41
N LEU A 12 -39.48 16.71 -39.59
CA LEU A 12 -38.37 17.57 -40.06
C LEU A 12 -37.83 18.70 -39.17
N GLY A 13 -36.53 18.61 -38.88
CA GLY A 13 -35.71 19.67 -38.32
C GLY A 13 -34.26 19.22 -38.15
N THR A 14 -33.54 19.03 -39.25
CA THR A 14 -32.09 18.78 -39.30
C THR A 14 -31.35 19.95 -38.65
N GLY A 15 -30.58 19.66 -37.59
CA GLY A 15 -29.70 20.63 -36.92
C GLY A 15 -28.45 19.93 -36.42
N LEU A 16 -27.58 19.56 -37.36
CA LEU A 16 -26.23 19.05 -37.11
C LEU A 16 -25.38 20.20 -36.53
N LEU A 17 -25.05 20.14 -35.23
CA LEU A 17 -24.06 21.02 -34.62
C LEU A 17 -23.07 20.19 -33.79
N LEU A 18 -22.08 19.71 -34.54
CA LEU A 18 -20.65 19.62 -34.21
C LEU A 18 -20.25 19.40 -32.74
N LEU A 19 -19.94 18.13 -32.45
CA LEU A 19 -18.63 17.66 -31.97
C LEU A 19 -17.88 18.60 -31.01
N GLY A 20 -18.14 18.40 -29.72
CA GLY A 20 -17.27 18.81 -28.62
C GLY A 20 -16.98 17.64 -27.68
N SER A 21 -16.70 16.45 -28.22
CA SER A 21 -16.17 15.36 -27.42
C SER A 21 -14.75 15.74 -27.00
N ALA A 22 -14.59 16.22 -25.77
CA ALA A 22 -13.30 16.27 -25.12
C ALA A 22 -12.65 14.89 -25.29
N LEU A 23 -11.59 14.81 -26.12
CA LEU A 23 -10.73 13.64 -26.10
C LEU A 23 -10.17 13.59 -24.68
N ALA A 24 -10.74 12.74 -23.84
CA ALA A 24 -10.08 12.23 -22.67
C ALA A 24 -8.83 11.54 -23.18
N TYR A 25 -7.72 12.26 -23.21
CA TYR A 25 -6.41 11.66 -23.42
C TYR A 25 -6.23 10.68 -22.27
N ALA A 26 -6.48 9.40 -22.53
CA ALA A 26 -6.02 8.31 -21.71
C ALA A 26 -4.51 8.49 -21.62
N GLN A 27 -4.06 9.07 -20.51
CA GLN A 27 -2.65 9.34 -20.24
C GLN A 27 -1.93 7.99 -20.27
N SER A 28 -1.30 7.70 -21.41
CA SER A 28 -0.53 6.50 -21.61
C SER A 28 0.81 6.73 -20.92
N GLU A 29 0.89 6.31 -19.66
CA GLU A 29 2.12 6.42 -18.89
C GLU A 29 3.04 5.27 -19.33
N SER A 30 4.28 5.58 -19.70
CA SER A 30 5.32 4.55 -19.85
C SER A 30 5.67 4.03 -18.47
N VAL A 31 5.66 2.72 -18.26
CA VAL A 31 5.89 2.10 -16.97
C VAL A 31 6.90 0.97 -17.09
N LEU A 32 7.66 0.69 -16.03
CA LEU A 32 8.65 -0.38 -16.01
C LEU A 32 8.14 -1.55 -15.17
N ILE A 33 8.45 -2.77 -15.61
CA ILE A 33 8.19 -3.97 -14.82
C ILE A 33 9.22 -4.06 -13.67
N LYS A 34 8.77 -3.98 -12.42
CA LYS A 34 9.61 -4.06 -11.21
C LYS A 34 10.01 -5.50 -10.88
N ARG A 35 9.12 -6.46 -11.11
CA ARG A 35 9.30 -7.89 -10.81
C ARG A 35 8.84 -8.71 -12.01
N ALA A 36 9.49 -9.85 -12.26
CA ALA A 36 9.10 -10.72 -13.36
C ALA A 36 7.62 -11.09 -13.18
N ALA A 37 6.82 -10.81 -14.20
CA ALA A 37 5.37 -10.93 -14.14
C ALA A 37 4.86 -11.45 -15.47
N GLU A 38 3.64 -11.98 -15.47
CA GLU A 38 3.02 -12.48 -16.69
C GLU A 38 1.97 -11.48 -17.18
N LEU A 39 2.03 -11.17 -18.47
CA LEU A 39 0.98 -10.47 -19.18
C LEU A 39 -0.20 -11.42 -19.34
N ARG A 40 -1.37 -11.05 -18.81
CA ARG A 40 -2.56 -11.91 -18.78
C ARG A 40 -3.68 -11.40 -19.66
N GLU A 41 -4.56 -12.30 -20.08
CA GLU A 41 -5.70 -11.95 -20.95
C GLU A 41 -6.83 -11.22 -20.20
N ALA A 42 -7.01 -11.54 -18.91
CA ALA A 42 -8.05 -10.98 -18.05
C ALA A 42 -7.49 -10.62 -16.67
N PRO A 43 -8.16 -9.73 -15.90
CA PRO A 43 -7.75 -9.42 -14.53
C PRO A 43 -8.05 -10.59 -13.59
N GLY A 44 -7.02 -11.28 -13.15
CA GLY A 44 -7.16 -12.33 -12.13
C GLY A 44 -5.96 -13.25 -12.04
N GLU A 45 -5.74 -13.82 -10.86
CA GLU A 45 -4.65 -14.77 -10.57
C GLU A 45 -4.84 -16.15 -11.24
N ASN A 46 -6.04 -16.44 -11.74
CA ASN A 46 -6.34 -17.67 -12.50
C ASN A 46 -6.45 -17.45 -14.02
N SER A 47 -6.19 -16.23 -14.50
CA SER A 47 -6.32 -15.90 -15.92
C SER A 47 -5.13 -16.44 -16.74
N ARG A 48 -5.40 -16.79 -17.99
CA ARG A 48 -4.38 -17.30 -18.92
C ARG A 48 -3.26 -16.28 -19.15
N SER A 49 -2.03 -16.75 -19.05
CA SER A 49 -0.82 -15.98 -19.34
C SER A 49 -0.54 -15.96 -20.83
N LEU A 50 -0.46 -14.75 -21.39
CA LEU A 50 -0.18 -14.48 -22.80
C LEU A 50 1.33 -14.41 -23.07
N ALA A 51 2.09 -13.79 -22.16
CA ALA A 51 3.53 -13.62 -22.30
C ALA A 51 4.19 -13.41 -20.93
N ALA A 52 5.45 -13.83 -20.79
CA ALA A 52 6.27 -13.50 -19.63
C ALA A 52 6.97 -12.16 -19.85
N LEU A 53 6.88 -11.25 -18.87
CA LEU A 53 7.53 -9.96 -18.86
C LEU A 53 8.71 -9.99 -17.89
N ALA A 54 9.91 -9.74 -18.41
CA ALA A 54 11.12 -9.63 -17.60
C ALA A 54 11.13 -8.34 -16.76
N VAL A 55 11.96 -8.36 -15.71
CA VAL A 55 12.23 -7.17 -14.90
C VAL A 55 12.88 -6.10 -15.77
N ARG A 56 12.48 -4.83 -15.58
CA ARG A 56 12.86 -3.64 -16.36
C ARG A 56 12.34 -3.57 -17.79
N THR A 57 11.41 -4.45 -18.19
CA THR A 57 10.73 -4.30 -19.49
C THR A 57 9.87 -3.04 -19.49
N PRO A 58 10.00 -2.14 -20.49
CA PRO A 58 9.12 -1.00 -20.65
C PRO A 58 7.77 -1.45 -21.23
N VAL A 59 6.69 -1.03 -20.58
CA VAL A 59 5.31 -1.27 -20.99
C VAL A 59 4.51 0.02 -20.90
N THR A 60 3.56 0.25 -21.79
CA THR A 60 2.72 1.44 -21.78
C THR A 60 1.40 1.11 -21.11
N ARG A 61 1.04 1.83 -20.05
CA ARG A 61 -0.24 1.65 -19.36
C ARG A 61 -1.38 2.29 -20.15
N SER A 62 -2.46 1.56 -20.43
CA SER A 62 -3.57 2.04 -21.28
C SER A 62 -4.72 2.72 -20.51
N GLY A 63 -4.50 3.16 -19.26
CA GLY A 63 -5.50 3.84 -18.43
C GLY A 63 -6.59 2.94 -17.84
N ALA A 64 -6.88 1.78 -18.45
CA ALA A 64 -7.83 0.81 -17.91
C ALA A 64 -7.26 0.11 -16.66
N ARG A 65 -8.08 0.06 -15.59
CA ARG A 65 -7.75 -0.56 -14.31
C ARG A 65 -8.97 -1.30 -13.78
N GLN A 66 -8.78 -2.53 -13.29
CA GLN A 66 -9.81 -3.34 -12.66
C GLN A 66 -9.25 -3.93 -11.36
N GLY A 67 -9.65 -3.38 -10.22
CA GLY A 67 -9.17 -3.78 -8.90
C GLY A 67 -7.65 -3.60 -8.74
N ALA A 68 -6.95 -4.71 -8.50
CA ALA A 68 -5.50 -4.79 -8.37
C ALA A 68 -4.75 -4.88 -9.72
N TRP A 69 -5.48 -4.93 -10.83
CA TRP A 69 -4.95 -5.15 -12.17
C TRP A 69 -4.99 -3.89 -13.01
N ILE A 70 -3.94 -3.69 -13.80
CA ILE A 70 -3.85 -2.61 -14.77
C ILE A 70 -3.63 -3.18 -16.16
N GLN A 71 -4.25 -2.54 -17.15
CA GLN A 71 -4.02 -2.90 -18.54
C GLN A 71 -2.75 -2.21 -19.04
N VAL A 72 -1.86 -2.99 -19.63
CA VAL A 72 -0.60 -2.55 -20.21
C VAL A 72 -0.46 -3.07 -21.63
N ARG A 73 0.30 -2.35 -22.43
CA ARG A 73 0.67 -2.69 -23.79
C ARG A 73 2.18 -2.83 -23.87
N THR A 74 2.68 -3.96 -24.35
CA THR A 74 4.12 -4.15 -24.57
C THR A 74 4.58 -3.40 -25.81
N ALA A 75 5.90 -3.23 -25.98
CA ALA A 75 6.48 -2.65 -27.18
C ALA A 75 6.15 -3.47 -28.45
N GLU A 76 5.90 -4.78 -28.32
CA GLU A 76 5.45 -5.64 -29.42
C GLU A 76 3.97 -5.43 -29.80
N GLY A 77 3.26 -4.53 -29.11
CA GLY A 77 1.86 -4.23 -29.35
C GLY A 77 0.87 -5.15 -28.64
N ALA A 78 1.34 -6.18 -27.92
CA ALA A 78 0.48 -7.06 -27.14
C ALA A 78 -0.12 -6.30 -25.96
N SER A 79 -1.45 -6.33 -25.83
CA SER A 79 -2.16 -5.69 -24.73
C SER A 79 -2.69 -6.76 -23.77
N GLY A 80 -2.53 -6.54 -22.47
CA GLY A 80 -2.96 -7.48 -21.44
C GLY A 80 -2.98 -6.85 -20.06
N TRP A 81 -3.23 -7.67 -19.05
CA TRP A 81 -3.37 -7.27 -17.66
C TRP A 81 -2.16 -7.71 -16.84
N VAL A 82 -1.66 -6.82 -16.00
CA VAL A 82 -0.57 -7.10 -15.05
C VAL A 82 -0.98 -6.60 -13.67
N HIS A 83 -0.49 -7.27 -12.63
CA HIS A 83 -0.73 -6.86 -11.25
C HIS A 83 -0.02 -5.53 -10.95
N MET A 84 -0.70 -4.59 -10.31
CA MET A 84 -0.16 -3.24 -10.08
C MET A 84 1.16 -3.21 -9.29
N PHE A 85 1.41 -4.21 -8.44
CA PHE A 85 2.63 -4.31 -7.63
C PHE A 85 3.86 -4.75 -8.41
N ASP A 86 3.67 -5.34 -9.60
CA ASP A 86 4.76 -5.77 -10.46
C ASP A 86 5.21 -4.67 -11.41
N VAL A 87 4.52 -3.54 -11.38
CA VAL A 87 4.72 -2.42 -12.28
C VAL A 87 5.16 -1.22 -11.44
N ALA A 88 6.30 -0.61 -11.79
CA ALA A 88 6.81 0.59 -11.17
C ALA A 88 6.56 1.79 -12.09
N SER A 89 5.63 2.67 -11.69
CA SER A 89 5.48 4.00 -12.29
C SER A 89 6.84 4.69 -12.33
N THR A 90 7.31 5.00 -13.54
CA THR A 90 8.36 5.99 -13.69
C THR A 90 7.71 7.34 -13.44
N THR A 91 7.38 7.62 -12.19
CA THR A 91 7.00 8.96 -11.76
C THR A 91 8.25 9.82 -11.97
N GLY A 92 8.36 10.34 -13.19
CA GLY A 92 9.33 11.34 -13.55
C GLY A 92 9.25 12.42 -12.49
N THR A 93 10.42 12.72 -11.92
CA THR A 93 10.73 13.90 -11.13
C THR A 93 9.76 15.03 -11.41
N VAL A 94 8.72 15.14 -10.58
CA VAL A 94 7.82 16.28 -10.63
C VAL A 94 8.61 17.42 -10.04
N SER A 95 9.28 18.17 -10.90
CA SER A 95 9.89 19.46 -10.61
C SER A 95 8.79 20.47 -10.37
N SER A 96 8.01 20.26 -9.30
CA SER A 96 7.11 21.26 -8.77
C SER A 96 7.90 22.02 -7.70
N ALA A 97 8.20 23.27 -7.99
CA ALA A 97 9.07 24.15 -7.22
C ALA A 97 8.46 24.62 -5.87
N GLY A 98 7.44 23.92 -5.35
CA GLY A 98 6.73 24.26 -4.10
C GLY A 98 6.76 23.18 -3.02
N THR A 99 7.55 22.11 -3.18
CA THR A 99 7.45 20.88 -2.35
C THR A 99 8.71 20.62 -1.50
N GLY A 100 9.37 21.67 -1.01
CA GLY A 100 10.58 21.54 -0.18
C GLY A 100 10.36 20.86 1.17
N ALA A 101 9.27 21.20 1.86
CA ALA A 101 8.96 20.64 3.18
C ALA A 101 8.47 19.18 3.13
N LEU A 102 7.74 18.80 2.09
CA LEU A 102 7.16 17.46 1.95
C LEU A 102 8.18 16.42 1.42
N ARG A 103 9.30 16.87 0.82
CA ARG A 103 10.43 15.99 0.44
C ARG A 103 11.21 15.44 1.63
N GLY A 104 11.21 16.15 2.76
CA GLY A 104 11.86 15.70 3.99
C GLY A 104 11.16 14.48 4.60
N LEU A 105 9.82 14.52 4.65
CA LEU A 105 9.01 13.40 5.13
C LEU A 105 9.09 12.20 4.17
N THR A 106 9.01 12.41 2.86
CA THR A 106 9.05 11.32 1.88
C THR A 106 10.44 10.68 1.73
N SER A 107 11.54 11.43 1.95
CA SER A 107 12.89 10.84 2.01
C SER A 107 13.10 9.93 3.22
N PHE A 108 12.38 10.16 4.32
CA PHE A 108 12.41 9.26 5.48
C PHE A 108 11.75 7.91 5.17
N PHE A 109 10.63 7.92 4.44
CA PHE A 109 9.97 6.69 3.98
C PHE A 109 10.72 5.99 2.82
N ASN A 110 11.51 6.72 2.04
CA ASN A 110 12.25 6.17 0.89
C ASN A 110 13.70 5.74 1.21
N LYS A 111 14.19 5.97 2.44
CA LYS A 111 15.52 5.52 2.93
C LYS A 111 15.63 4.00 3.12
N GLY A 112 14.78 3.22 2.44
CA GLY A 112 14.86 1.77 2.34
C GLY A 112 15.33 1.25 0.97
N SER A 113 15.46 2.12 -0.05
CA SER A 113 15.87 1.68 -1.39
C SER A 113 16.77 2.70 -2.09
N ALA A 114 18.01 2.26 -2.33
CA ALA A 114 19.07 2.87 -3.13
C ALA A 114 19.85 4.02 -2.48
N GLN A 115 20.94 3.69 -1.79
CA GLN A 115 22.32 3.98 -2.26
C GLN A 115 23.35 3.51 -1.22
N GLY A 116 24.23 2.60 -1.64
CA GLY A 116 25.57 2.27 -1.11
C GLY A 116 25.85 2.46 0.38
N GLY A 117 25.93 1.33 1.11
CA GLY A 117 26.57 1.28 2.43
C GLY A 117 26.25 -0.03 3.15
N THR A 118 27.09 -1.06 2.93
CA THR A 118 27.05 -2.32 3.68
C THR A 118 27.30 -2.02 5.16
N THR A 119 26.25 -1.76 5.93
CA THR A 119 26.33 -1.77 7.40
C THR A 119 25.84 -3.12 7.84
N THR A 120 26.78 -4.06 8.02
CA THR A 120 26.56 -5.36 8.64
C THR A 120 25.77 -5.14 9.92
N ALA A 121 24.48 -5.48 9.88
CA ALA A 121 23.57 -5.27 10.99
C ALA A 121 23.92 -6.28 12.08
N THR A 122 24.80 -5.89 12.99
CA THR A 122 24.91 -6.60 14.27
C THR A 122 23.68 -6.20 15.09
N SER A 123 22.68 -7.07 15.01
CA SER A 123 21.43 -6.98 15.75
C SER A 123 21.68 -7.14 17.24
N THR A 124 21.97 -6.04 17.94
CA THR A 124 21.70 -5.95 19.37
C THR A 124 20.45 -5.10 19.52
N VAL A 125 19.32 -5.80 19.60
CA VAL A 125 17.98 -5.32 19.99
C VAL A 125 17.75 -3.79 19.82
N GLY A 126 17.28 -3.38 18.64
CA GLY A 126 16.24 -2.35 18.55
C GLY A 126 16.61 -0.86 18.61
N ILE A 127 17.87 -0.44 18.62
CA ILE A 127 18.21 1.00 18.59
C ILE A 127 19.18 1.36 17.46
N ARG A 128 18.70 1.35 16.21
CA ARG A 128 19.45 1.96 15.11
C ARG A 128 19.14 3.47 15.06
N GLY A 129 19.99 4.27 15.70
CA GLY A 129 19.97 5.74 15.59
C GLY A 129 19.73 6.53 16.87
N LEU A 130 19.62 5.87 18.03
CA LEU A 130 19.56 6.53 19.34
C LEU A 130 20.83 6.16 20.13
N GLY A 131 21.68 7.14 20.41
CA GLY A 131 22.87 6.96 21.25
C GLY A 131 22.50 6.76 22.72
N ALA A 132 23.38 6.14 23.51
CA ALA A 132 23.17 5.97 24.95
C ALA A 132 22.99 7.33 25.67
N GLU A 133 23.63 8.37 25.13
CA GLU A 133 23.60 9.74 25.61
C GLU A 133 22.28 10.46 25.30
N ASP A 134 21.59 10.09 24.23
CA ASP A 134 20.25 10.61 23.90
C ASP A 134 19.18 9.90 24.71
N LEU A 135 19.35 8.60 24.99
CA LEU A 135 18.50 7.87 25.93
C LEU A 135 18.64 8.41 27.36
N ALA A 136 19.86 8.77 27.79
CA ALA A 136 20.10 9.36 29.11
C ALA A 136 19.52 10.77 29.27
N ARG A 137 19.35 11.51 28.16
CA ARG A 137 18.78 12.86 28.14
C ARG A 137 17.30 12.89 27.74
N ALA A 138 16.70 11.74 27.43
CA ALA A 138 15.29 11.67 27.09
C ALA A 138 14.44 12.15 28.28
N GLN A 139 13.66 13.21 28.08
CA GLN A 139 12.72 13.71 29.06
C GLN A 139 11.29 13.29 28.69
N PRO A 140 10.45 12.93 29.67
CA PRO A 140 9.05 12.61 29.42
C PRO A 140 8.28 13.86 28.98
N ASP A 141 7.63 13.78 27.81
CA ASP A 141 6.71 14.81 27.33
C ASP A 141 5.30 14.55 27.90
N MET A 142 4.99 15.21 29.01
CA MET A 142 3.69 15.08 29.68
C MET A 142 2.54 15.69 28.87
N ALA A 143 2.83 16.63 27.95
CA ALA A 143 1.80 17.21 27.09
C ALA A 143 1.38 16.22 26.01
N ALA A 144 2.32 15.47 25.45
CA ALA A 144 2.03 14.37 24.53
C ALA A 144 1.25 13.24 25.20
N VAL A 145 1.58 12.91 26.46
CA VAL A 145 0.80 11.93 27.25
C VAL A 145 -0.64 12.40 27.44
N ALA A 146 -0.85 13.65 27.84
CA ALA A 146 -2.19 14.21 28.00
C ALA A 146 -3.00 14.23 26.69
N GLN A 147 -2.35 14.49 25.55
CA GLN A 147 -2.99 14.39 24.24
C GLN A 147 -3.37 12.95 23.88
N ALA A 148 -2.50 11.98 24.17
CA ALA A 148 -2.80 10.57 23.96
C ALA A 148 -3.97 10.09 24.85
N ASP A 149 -4.02 10.53 26.10
CA ASP A 149 -5.13 10.24 27.01
C ASP A 149 -6.44 10.85 26.53
N GLY A 150 -6.39 12.05 25.94
CA GLY A 150 -7.56 12.70 25.34
C GLY A 150 -8.12 11.98 24.10
N LEU A 151 -7.31 11.21 23.39
CA LEU A 151 -7.72 10.41 22.23
C LEU A 151 -8.17 8.99 22.61
N ARG A 152 -8.13 8.65 23.89
CA ARG A 152 -8.52 7.32 24.36
C ARG A 152 -10.02 7.09 24.11
N GLN A 153 -10.33 6.08 23.30
CA GLN A 153 -11.70 5.59 23.13
C GLN A 153 -12.01 4.48 24.13
N ASP A 154 -13.21 4.50 24.67
CA ASP A 154 -13.73 3.47 25.56
C ASP A 154 -14.59 2.43 24.83
N ALA A 155 -14.84 1.31 25.53
CA ALA A 155 -15.59 0.19 24.97
C ALA A 155 -17.09 0.51 24.74
N ASP A 156 -17.65 1.51 25.41
CA ASP A 156 -19.03 1.96 25.19
C ASP A 156 -19.12 2.81 23.91
N GLN A 157 -18.19 3.75 23.71
CA GLN A 157 -18.06 4.52 22.47
C GLN A 157 -17.83 3.63 21.25
N ALA A 158 -16.98 2.61 21.38
CA ALA A 158 -16.76 1.64 20.31
C ALA A 158 -18.05 0.86 19.95
N ARG A 159 -18.85 0.48 20.96
CA ARG A 159 -20.14 -0.21 20.75
C ARG A 159 -21.20 0.70 20.12
N GLN A 160 -21.26 1.97 20.53
CA GLN A 160 -22.15 2.97 19.93
C GLN A 160 -21.80 3.25 18.47
N PHE A 161 -20.52 3.40 18.16
CA PHE A 161 -20.03 3.51 16.79
C PHE A 161 -20.40 2.27 15.97
N ALA A 162 -20.16 1.07 16.51
CA ALA A 162 -20.50 -0.18 15.85
C ALA A 162 -22.01 -0.31 15.56
N ALA A 163 -22.86 0.12 16.50
CA ALA A 163 -24.30 0.15 16.31
C ALA A 163 -24.73 1.14 15.21
N GLY A 164 -24.14 2.35 15.21
CA GLY A 164 -24.40 3.36 14.17
C GLY A 164 -23.91 2.95 12.78
N ALA A 165 -22.81 2.19 12.72
CA ALA A 165 -22.22 1.67 11.48
C ALA A 165 -22.80 0.30 11.05
N ALA A 166 -23.83 -0.21 11.73
CA ALA A 166 -24.45 -1.52 11.48
C ALA A 166 -23.46 -2.69 11.44
N LEU A 167 -22.41 -2.65 12.28
CA LEU A 167 -21.41 -3.71 12.39
C LEU A 167 -21.99 -4.90 13.16
N SER A 168 -21.70 -6.11 12.68
CA SER A 168 -22.12 -7.36 13.34
C SER A 168 -21.03 -7.87 14.28
N SER A 169 -21.36 -8.13 15.55
CA SER A 169 -20.44 -8.75 16.50
C SER A 169 -20.12 -10.18 16.09
N ARG A 170 -18.83 -10.55 16.10
CA ARG A 170 -18.37 -11.94 15.95
C ARG A 170 -17.48 -12.30 17.13
N THR A 171 -17.84 -13.36 17.85
CA THR A 171 -16.98 -13.93 18.89
C THR A 171 -15.84 -14.68 18.22
N VAL A 172 -14.61 -14.30 18.52
CA VAL A 172 -13.40 -15.00 18.07
C VAL A 172 -12.86 -15.79 19.25
N GLU A 173 -12.58 -17.08 19.04
CA GLU A 173 -11.96 -17.94 20.05
C GLU A 173 -10.60 -17.37 20.46
N ALA A 174 -10.32 -17.31 21.76
CA ALA A 174 -9.06 -16.78 22.24
C ALA A 174 -7.90 -17.70 21.83
N LEU A 175 -6.79 -17.10 21.39
CA LEU A 175 -5.58 -17.87 21.11
C LEU A 175 -5.11 -18.57 22.39
N PRO A 176 -4.63 -19.82 22.31
CA PRO A 176 -4.12 -20.54 23.48
C PRO A 176 -2.98 -19.73 24.10
N THR A 177 -3.03 -19.54 25.42
CA THR A 177 -1.98 -18.83 26.14
C THR A 177 -0.68 -19.61 26.04
N PRO A 178 0.43 -19.00 25.56
CA PRO A 178 1.72 -19.67 25.53
C PRO A 178 2.10 -20.13 26.93
N ALA A 179 2.51 -21.40 27.07
CA ALA A 179 2.99 -21.91 28.34
C ALA A 179 4.18 -21.04 28.84
N PRO A 180 4.24 -20.70 30.13
CA PRO A 180 5.36 -19.96 30.68
C PRO A 180 6.64 -20.76 30.44
N VAL A 181 7.61 -20.15 29.75
CA VAL A 181 8.96 -20.71 29.59
C VAL A 181 9.58 -20.90 30.97
N GLN A 182 9.83 -22.15 31.33
CA GLN A 182 10.57 -22.48 32.54
C GLN A 182 11.99 -21.92 32.39
N ALA A 183 12.38 -21.01 33.28
CA ALA A 183 13.74 -20.47 33.31
C ALA A 183 14.74 -21.63 33.47
N PRO A 184 15.86 -21.65 32.72
CA PRO A 184 16.87 -22.68 32.87
C PRO A 184 17.39 -22.69 34.32
N ALA A 185 17.44 -23.89 34.90
CA ALA A 185 17.98 -24.12 36.24
C ALA A 185 19.38 -23.52 36.34
N GLN A 186 19.60 -22.68 37.36
CA GLN A 186 20.91 -22.17 37.72
C GLN A 186 21.84 -23.37 37.92
N SER A 187 22.81 -23.56 37.02
CA SER A 187 23.88 -24.51 37.23
C SER A 187 24.69 -24.04 38.42
N THR A 188 24.48 -24.66 39.58
CA THR A 188 25.36 -24.53 40.73
C THR A 188 26.73 -25.06 40.31
N ASN A 189 27.69 -24.15 40.16
CA ASN A 189 29.07 -24.48 39.80
C ASN A 189 29.78 -25.06 41.04
N PRO A 190 30.16 -26.35 41.10
CA PRO A 190 30.96 -26.88 42.19
C PRO A 190 32.43 -26.73 41.80
N GLY A 191 33.01 -25.58 42.11
CA GLY A 191 34.34 -25.23 41.63
C GLY A 191 35.12 -24.28 42.53
N SER A 192 34.96 -24.37 43.84
CA SER A 192 35.88 -23.73 44.80
C SER A 192 36.93 -24.74 45.26
N GLY A 193 37.86 -25.06 44.36
CA GLY A 193 39.11 -25.78 44.68
C GLY A 193 40.15 -24.77 45.14
N ASN A 194 40.28 -24.62 46.46
CA ASN A 194 41.28 -23.80 47.12
C ASN A 194 42.66 -24.47 46.96
N PHE A 195 43.57 -23.87 46.20
CA PHE A 195 44.98 -24.27 46.16
C PHE A 195 45.73 -23.44 47.20
N ASN A 196 46.16 -24.11 48.27
CA ASN A 196 47.13 -23.65 49.25
C ASN A 196 48.55 -23.88 48.73
#